data_AF-A0A0J1JUY8-F1
#
_entry.id   AF-A0A0J1JUY8-F1
#
_cell.length_a   1.000
_cell.length_b   1.000
_cell.length_c   1.000
_cell.angle_alpha   90.00
_cell.angle_beta   90.00
_cell.angle_gamma   90.00
#
_symmetry.space_group_name_H-M   'P 1'
#
loop_
_entity.id
_entity.type
_entity.pdbx_description
1 polymer ?
#
loop_
_entity_poly.entity_id
_entity_poly.type
_entity_poly.pdbx_seq_one_letter_code
_entity_poly.pdbx_strand_id
1 'polypeptide(L)'
;MKQQKGVALIVVLMLMALMTLLAVQMSERLHLNFYRVENQIQNQQAFWYAQGMEALGKVAIEKSLADSETVNLSQAWATRGQRYPLEGGEAIGDIVDRQACFNVNALSGIRPVTGSSAKPFEVRALQMILEEAGVESYDAEVVADSVWEYVDPDEAVNAAFGAGDSTYEGFRPPYLPPRDWMADISELRAVNGVSAEIYQLARPLLCAIPSKELRVNVNTLDEKQAAILVGLFSPRLALSDAQKLIAERPYDGWNSEDDFLADPVLSSMDAEVKKQVKAFISVKSDYFQLDTEILVDRARVRLVALLKRDSDNKVTVVRRRYGGISERNSDNQAQ
;
A
#
# COMPACT_ATOMS: atom_id res chain seq x y z
N MET A 1 39.95 37.64 69.14
CA MET A 1 39.68 37.30 67.72
C MET A 1 39.14 35.88 67.65
N LYS A 2 37.82 35.70 67.49
CA LYS A 2 37.17 34.38 67.39
C LYS A 2 37.54 33.74 66.05
N GLN A 3 38.17 32.56 66.09
CA GLN A 3 38.59 31.83 64.89
C GLN A 3 37.40 31.15 64.21
N GLN A 4 37.25 31.37 62.89
CA GLN A 4 36.20 30.85 62.02
C GLN A 4 36.36 29.34 61.70
N LYS A 5 36.36 28.46 62.72
CA LYS A 5 36.53 27.01 62.51
C LYS A 5 35.30 26.28 61.94
N GLY A 6 34.13 26.93 61.87
CA GLY A 6 32.91 26.37 61.27
C GLY A 6 32.72 26.66 59.77
N VAL A 7 33.21 27.80 59.29
CA VAL A 7 33.03 28.23 57.89
C VAL A 7 33.84 27.36 56.93
N ALA A 8 35.07 26.99 57.31
CA ALA A 8 35.92 26.13 56.49
C ALA A 8 35.32 24.74 56.25
N LEU A 9 34.66 24.15 57.27
CA LEU A 9 34.02 22.84 57.14
C LEU A 9 32.79 22.90 56.21
N ILE A 10 31.99 23.96 56.32
CA ILE A 10 30.83 24.18 55.45
C ILE A 10 31.28 24.36 53.99
N VAL A 11 32.36 25.09 53.74
CA VAL A 11 32.92 25.28 52.39
C VAL A 11 33.42 23.94 51.81
N VAL A 12 34.13 23.13 52.60
CA VAL A 12 34.60 21.80 52.14
C VAL A 12 33.43 20.86 51.84
N LEU A 13 32.39 20.83 52.70
CA LEU A 13 31.20 20.02 52.45
C LEU A 13 30.42 20.50 51.23
N MET A 14 30.31 21.81 51.02
CA MET A 14 29.68 22.38 49.83
C MET A 14 30.46 22.04 48.56
N LEU A 15 31.79 22.10 48.59
CA LEU A 15 32.64 21.68 47.48
C LEU A 15 32.52 20.18 47.20
N MET A 16 32.50 19.33 48.24
CA MET A 16 32.28 17.90 48.09
C MET A 16 30.91 17.60 47.47
N ALA A 17 29.84 18.24 47.97
CA ALA A 17 28.50 18.09 47.42
C ALA A 17 28.45 18.52 45.94
N LEU A 18 29.06 19.65 45.58
CA LEU A 18 29.14 20.12 44.21
C LEU A 18 29.93 19.14 43.31
N MET A 19 31.06 18.62 43.78
CA MET A 19 31.85 17.62 43.05
C MET A 19 31.04 16.34 42.83
N THR A 20 30.32 15.85 43.85
CA THR A 20 29.46 14.66 43.69
C THR A 20 28.33 14.90 42.70
N LEU A 21 27.69 16.08 42.74
CA LEU A 21 26.62 16.42 41.81
C LEU A 21 27.12 16.50 40.36
N LEU A 22 28.29 17.10 40.13
CA LEU A 22 28.91 17.12 38.80
C LEU A 22 29.28 15.71 38.31
N ALA A 23 29.84 14.87 39.18
CA ALA A 23 30.20 13.50 38.84
C ALA A 23 28.97 12.66 38.44
N VAL A 24 27.87 12.77 39.20
CA VAL A 24 26.60 12.09 38.89
C VAL A 24 26.07 12.55 37.53
N GLN A 25 26.01 13.86 37.28
CA GLN A 25 25.55 14.40 36.00
C GLN A 25 26.41 13.95 34.81
N MET A 26 27.73 13.85 34.99
CA MET A 26 28.63 13.35 33.95
C MET A 26 28.39 11.86 33.66
N SER A 27 28.17 11.05 34.69
CA SER A 27 27.89 9.61 34.54
C SER A 27 26.55 9.36 33.84
N GLU A 28 25.49 10.08 34.21
CA GLU A 28 24.19 9.98 33.54
C GLU A 28 24.29 10.32 32.05
N ARG A 29 25.00 11.41 31.70
CA ARG A 29 25.24 11.78 30.29
C ARG A 29 26.01 10.72 29.53
N LEU A 30 27.02 10.11 30.16
CA LEU A 30 27.79 9.04 29.54
C LEU A 30 26.90 7.83 29.22
N HIS A 31 26.05 7.42 30.17
CA HIS A 31 25.11 6.31 29.95
C HIS A 31 24.10 6.61 28.85
N LEU A 32 23.49 7.81 28.85
CA LEU A 32 22.56 8.21 27.79
C LEU A 32 23.22 8.25 26.42
N ASN A 33 24.44 8.77 26.33
CA ASN A 33 25.20 8.78 25.08
C ASN A 33 25.54 7.36 24.61
N PHE A 34 25.90 6.46 25.53
CA PHE A 34 26.16 5.06 25.21
C PHE A 34 24.92 4.38 24.62
N TYR A 35 23.77 4.46 25.30
CA TYR A 35 22.52 3.88 24.80
C TYR A 35 22.06 4.51 23.48
N ARG A 36 22.28 5.81 23.29
CA ARG A 36 21.98 6.49 22.02
C ARG A 36 22.83 5.94 20.89
N VAL A 37 24.14 5.78 21.10
CA VAL A 37 25.05 5.24 20.08
C VAL A 37 24.72 3.79 19.78
N GLU A 38 24.46 2.98 20.80
CA GLU A 38 24.03 1.58 20.66
C GLU A 38 22.75 1.48 19.80
N ASN A 39 21.69 2.22 20.15
CA ASN A 39 20.45 2.22 19.39
C ASN A 39 20.65 2.74 17.96
N GLN A 40 21.54 3.71 17.75
CA GLN A 40 21.85 4.22 16.41
C GLN A 40 22.53 3.15 15.55
N ILE A 41 23.49 2.40 16.12
CA ILE A 41 24.15 1.28 15.44
C ILE A 41 23.13 0.18 15.11
N GLN A 42 22.31 -0.23 16.09
CA GLN A 42 21.28 -1.27 15.89
C GLN A 42 20.27 -0.87 14.80
N ASN A 43 19.82 0.39 14.76
CA ASN A 43 18.93 0.87 13.70
C ASN A 43 19.59 0.89 12.32
N GLN A 44 20.87 1.25 12.23
CA GLN A 44 21.62 1.21 10.97
C GLN A 44 21.81 -0.23 10.49
N GLN A 45 22.10 -1.17 11.39
CA GLN A 45 22.21 -2.59 11.08
C GLN A 45 20.87 -3.15 10.58
N ALA A 46 19.76 -2.86 11.27
CA ALA A 46 18.43 -3.26 10.83
C ALA A 46 18.05 -2.67 9.46
N PHE A 47 18.45 -1.43 9.17
CA PHE A 47 18.28 -0.81 7.85
C PHE A 47 19.03 -1.59 6.75
N TRP A 48 20.28 -1.97 7.00
CA TRP A 48 21.06 -2.76 6.02
C TRP A 48 20.50 -4.16 5.81
N TYR A 49 19.99 -4.80 6.87
CA TYR A 49 19.25 -6.05 6.73
C TYR A 49 17.96 -5.89 5.93
N ALA A 50 17.23 -4.79 6.08
CA ALA A 50 16.06 -4.50 5.25
C ALA A 50 16.44 -4.37 3.77
N GLN A 51 17.56 -3.72 3.45
CA GLN A 51 18.10 -3.66 2.07
C GLN A 51 18.50 -5.06 1.56
N GLY A 52 19.06 -5.91 2.42
CA GLY A 52 19.34 -7.31 2.10
C GLY A 52 18.08 -8.11 1.77
N MET A 53 17.01 -7.92 2.55
CA MET A 53 15.70 -8.54 2.30
C MET A 53 15.08 -8.05 0.98
N GLU A 54 15.25 -6.78 0.62
CA GLU A 54 14.86 -6.28 -0.70
C GLU A 54 15.63 -6.96 -1.84
N ALA A 55 16.94 -7.12 -1.70
CA ALA A 55 17.75 -7.82 -2.70
C ALA A 55 17.33 -9.30 -2.82
N LEU A 56 17.04 -9.96 -1.70
CA LEU A 56 16.52 -11.33 -1.69
C LEU A 56 15.15 -11.42 -2.35
N GLY A 57 14.25 -10.47 -2.08
CA GLY A 57 12.92 -10.42 -2.69
C GLY A 57 12.96 -10.27 -4.21
N LYS A 58 13.89 -9.46 -4.74
CA LYS A 58 14.14 -9.38 -6.19
C LYS A 58 14.52 -10.75 -6.76
N VAL A 59 15.53 -11.39 -6.19
CA VAL A 59 16.00 -12.71 -6.64
C VAL A 59 14.90 -13.77 -6.53
N ALA A 60 14.07 -13.71 -5.49
CA ALA A 60 12.93 -14.62 -5.31
C ALA A 60 11.92 -14.48 -6.47
N ILE A 61 11.52 -13.24 -6.81
CA ILE A 61 10.63 -12.97 -7.95
C ILE A 61 11.28 -13.41 -9.26
N GLU A 62 12.51 -12.95 -9.54
CA GLU A 62 13.23 -13.27 -10.79
C GLU A 62 13.35 -14.79 -11.02
N LYS A 63 13.77 -15.54 -10.00
CA LYS A 63 13.93 -17.00 -10.11
C LYS A 63 12.61 -17.76 -10.18
N SER A 64 11.60 -17.32 -9.42
CA SER A 64 10.29 -18.00 -9.39
C SER A 64 9.51 -17.84 -10.68
N LEU A 65 9.76 -16.77 -11.43
CA LEU A 65 9.04 -16.44 -12.67
C LEU A 65 9.86 -16.68 -13.94
N ALA A 66 11.12 -17.14 -13.84
CA ALA A 66 12.01 -17.32 -15.00
C ALA A 66 11.42 -18.27 -16.05
N ASP A 67 10.76 -19.34 -15.62
CA ASP A 67 10.17 -20.36 -16.49
C ASP A 67 8.63 -20.35 -16.45
N SER A 68 8.01 -19.25 -16.00
CA SER A 68 6.55 -19.17 -15.83
C SER A 68 5.92 -18.10 -16.71
N GLU A 69 4.89 -18.50 -17.45
CA GLU A 69 4.04 -17.63 -18.27
C GLU A 69 2.96 -16.92 -17.44
N THR A 70 2.71 -17.33 -16.20
CA THR A 70 1.68 -16.73 -15.35
C THR A 70 2.27 -16.26 -14.02
N VAL A 71 1.54 -15.43 -13.30
CA VAL A 71 1.87 -15.05 -11.91
C VAL A 71 0.73 -15.53 -11.03
N ASN A 72 1.01 -16.47 -10.13
CA ASN A 72 0.01 -17.14 -9.29
C ASN A 72 0.54 -17.36 -7.86
N LEU A 73 -0.32 -17.87 -6.98
CA LEU A 73 0.02 -18.07 -5.56
C LEU A 73 0.74 -19.40 -5.26
N SER A 74 0.89 -20.33 -6.21
CA SER A 74 1.65 -21.58 -6.01
C SER A 74 3.16 -21.39 -6.17
N GLN A 75 3.56 -20.28 -6.78
CA GLN A 75 4.95 -19.92 -7.01
C GLN A 75 5.70 -19.56 -5.72
N ALA A 76 7.00 -19.83 -5.70
CA ALA A 76 7.84 -19.69 -4.51
C ALA A 76 7.84 -18.27 -3.91
N TRP A 77 7.71 -17.21 -4.73
CA TRP A 77 7.67 -15.82 -4.27
C TRP A 77 6.46 -15.53 -3.37
N ALA A 78 5.34 -16.25 -3.54
CA ALA A 78 4.07 -15.99 -2.84
C ALA A 78 3.98 -16.67 -1.46
N THR A 79 5.06 -17.31 -1.00
CA THR A 79 5.10 -17.98 0.30
C THR A 79 5.05 -16.96 1.44
N ARG A 80 4.03 -17.07 2.30
CA ARG A 80 3.82 -16.14 3.42
C ARG A 80 4.56 -16.55 4.70
N GLY A 81 4.86 -15.56 5.54
CA GLY A 81 5.40 -15.71 6.89
C GLY A 81 6.83 -16.22 6.93
N GLN A 82 7.62 -16.00 5.87
CA GLN A 82 9.00 -16.46 5.83
C GLN A 82 9.85 -15.73 6.86
N ARG A 83 10.59 -16.51 7.66
CA ARG A 83 11.51 -16.02 8.70
C ARG A 83 12.93 -16.31 8.31
N TYR A 84 13.77 -15.29 8.39
CA TYR A 84 15.18 -15.36 8.07
C TYR A 84 16.00 -15.04 9.31
N PRO A 85 16.81 -15.98 9.82
CA PRO A 85 17.68 -15.73 10.97
C PRO A 85 18.78 -14.73 10.58
N LEU A 86 18.98 -13.73 11.44
CA LEU A 86 20.01 -12.70 11.29
C LEU A 86 20.92 -12.71 12.52
N GLU A 87 22.09 -12.10 12.42
CA GLU A 87 22.93 -11.86 13.59
C GLU A 87 22.24 -10.84 14.51
N GLY A 88 21.93 -11.26 15.74
CA GLY A 88 21.24 -10.42 16.72
C GLY A 88 19.73 -10.28 16.49
N GLY A 89 19.10 -11.10 15.63
CA GLY A 89 17.66 -11.02 15.43
C GLY A 89 17.08 -11.84 14.28
N GLU A 90 15.96 -11.37 13.73
CA GLU A 90 15.26 -12.03 12.63
C GLU A 90 14.65 -11.02 11.65
N ALA A 91 14.50 -11.44 10.40
CA ALA A 91 13.69 -10.75 9.41
C ALA A 91 12.46 -11.60 9.10
N ILE A 92 11.31 -10.93 9.01
CA ILE A 92 10.05 -11.52 8.57
C ILE A 92 9.59 -10.71 7.36
N GLY A 93 9.14 -11.36 6.31
CA GLY A 93 8.63 -10.61 5.16
C GLY A 93 7.79 -11.44 4.21
N ASP A 94 6.93 -10.72 3.51
CA ASP A 94 6.01 -11.26 2.52
C ASP A 94 6.13 -10.47 1.21
N ILE A 95 5.96 -11.16 0.09
CA ILE A 95 5.81 -10.54 -1.22
C ILE A 95 4.35 -10.68 -1.65
N VAL A 96 3.76 -9.59 -2.08
CA VAL A 96 2.37 -9.52 -2.55
C VAL A 96 2.33 -8.98 -3.96
N ASP A 97 1.50 -9.58 -4.81
CA ASP A 97 1.24 -9.05 -6.14
C ASP A 97 0.44 -7.74 -6.05
N ARG A 98 0.97 -6.66 -6.64
CA ARG A 98 0.32 -5.34 -6.69
C ARG A 98 -0.46 -5.09 -7.97
N GLN A 99 -0.78 -6.14 -8.70
CA GLN A 99 -1.85 -6.17 -9.70
C GLN A 99 -3.07 -6.99 -9.25
N ALA A 100 -3.07 -7.57 -8.05
CA ALA A 100 -4.26 -8.14 -7.40
C ALA A 100 -5.13 -7.04 -6.77
N CYS A 101 -5.39 -5.94 -7.49
CA CYS A 101 -6.11 -4.76 -7.01
C CYS A 101 -6.58 -3.91 -8.19
N PHE A 102 -7.59 -3.07 -7.96
CA PHE A 102 -7.98 -2.06 -8.95
C PHE A 102 -7.00 -0.88 -8.89
N ASN A 103 -6.27 -0.64 -9.97
CA ASN A 103 -5.29 0.44 -10.05
C ASN A 103 -5.98 1.77 -10.34
N VAL A 104 -6.02 2.68 -9.36
CA VAL A 104 -6.67 3.99 -9.50
C VAL A 104 -5.98 4.89 -10.52
N ASN A 105 -4.67 4.71 -10.74
CA ASN A 105 -3.91 5.48 -11.74
C ASN A 105 -4.30 5.13 -13.18
N ALA A 106 -5.01 4.03 -13.40
CA ALA A 106 -5.56 3.70 -14.70
C ALA A 106 -6.68 4.65 -15.15
N LEU A 107 -7.25 5.43 -14.22
CA LEU A 107 -8.24 6.46 -14.54
C LEU A 107 -7.64 7.71 -15.20
N SER A 108 -6.31 7.85 -15.16
CA SER A 108 -5.61 9.03 -15.67
C SER A 108 -5.69 9.16 -17.19
N GLY A 109 -6.33 10.24 -17.67
CA GLY A 109 -6.42 10.58 -19.09
C GLY A 109 -7.48 9.76 -19.85
N ILE A 110 -8.40 9.12 -19.13
CA ILE A 110 -9.60 8.53 -19.73
C ILE A 110 -10.49 9.66 -20.24
N ARG A 111 -10.97 9.53 -21.48
CA ARG A 111 -11.88 10.53 -22.06
C ARG A 111 -13.34 10.16 -21.82
N PRO A 112 -14.23 11.14 -21.63
CA PRO A 112 -15.66 10.90 -21.54
C PRO A 112 -16.19 10.25 -22.82
N VAL A 113 -17.26 9.48 -22.71
CA VAL A 113 -17.87 8.79 -23.85
C VAL A 113 -18.55 9.83 -24.76
N THR A 114 -18.02 10.01 -25.98
CA THR A 114 -18.53 11.00 -26.93
C THR A 114 -20.03 10.80 -27.20
N GLY A 115 -20.83 11.84 -26.96
CA GLY A 115 -22.27 11.82 -27.23
C GLY A 115 -23.10 11.02 -26.23
N SER A 116 -22.54 10.64 -25.09
CA SER A 116 -23.23 9.96 -23.99
C SER A 116 -22.90 10.60 -22.66
N SER A 117 -23.87 10.66 -21.75
CA SER A 117 -23.63 11.00 -20.34
C SER A 117 -23.16 9.80 -19.51
N ALA A 118 -22.95 8.64 -20.15
CA ALA A 118 -22.48 7.45 -19.47
C ALA A 118 -21.01 7.59 -19.05
N LYS A 119 -20.71 7.19 -17.81
CA LYS A 119 -19.35 7.12 -17.29
C LYS A 119 -18.51 6.12 -18.08
N PRO A 120 -17.20 6.38 -18.26
CA PRO A 120 -16.25 5.39 -18.76
C PRO A 120 -16.33 4.09 -17.94
N PHE A 121 -15.90 2.98 -18.56
CA PHE A 121 -16.04 1.65 -17.97
C PHE A 121 -15.31 1.54 -16.63
N GLU A 122 -14.09 2.06 -16.56
CA GLU A 122 -13.19 1.99 -15.40
C GLU A 122 -13.73 2.80 -14.23
N VAL A 123 -14.27 4.00 -14.49
CA VAL A 123 -14.90 4.86 -13.47
C VAL A 123 -16.15 4.17 -12.90
N ARG A 124 -16.96 3.57 -13.77
CA ARG A 124 -18.13 2.80 -13.35
C ARG A 124 -17.73 1.56 -12.56
N ALA A 125 -16.68 0.85 -12.97
CA ALA A 125 -16.15 -0.29 -12.24
C ALA A 125 -15.71 0.14 -10.83
N LEU A 126 -14.97 1.25 -10.70
CA LEU A 126 -14.58 1.78 -9.38
C LEU A 126 -15.80 2.08 -8.50
N GLN A 127 -16.82 2.76 -9.04
CA GLN A 127 -18.07 3.02 -8.29
C GLN A 127 -18.67 1.71 -7.77
N MET A 128 -18.84 0.72 -8.64
CA MET A 128 -19.44 -0.57 -8.26
C MET A 128 -18.59 -1.36 -7.26
N ILE A 129 -17.26 -1.26 -7.33
CA ILE A 129 -16.34 -1.86 -6.34
C ILE A 129 -16.58 -1.24 -4.97
N LEU A 130 -16.75 0.08 -4.90
CA LEU A 130 -16.99 0.80 -3.64
C LEU A 130 -18.37 0.47 -3.07
N GLU A 131 -19.42 0.42 -3.91
CA GLU A 131 -20.75 0.00 -3.50
C GLU A 131 -20.74 -1.42 -2.91
N GLU A 132 -20.09 -2.36 -3.58
CA GLU A 132 -19.96 -3.74 -3.10
C GLU A 132 -19.09 -3.85 -1.83
N ALA A 133 -18.14 -2.92 -1.64
CA ALA A 133 -17.37 -2.82 -0.40
C ALA A 133 -18.21 -2.31 0.79
N GLY A 134 -19.45 -1.86 0.56
CA GLY A 134 -20.37 -1.36 1.57
C GLY A 134 -20.45 0.16 1.66
N VAL A 135 -19.90 0.90 0.68
CA VAL A 135 -20.08 2.35 0.58
C VAL A 135 -21.48 2.66 0.03
N GLU A 136 -22.17 3.66 0.59
CA GLU A 136 -23.48 4.08 0.07
C GLU A 136 -23.35 4.52 -1.40
N SER A 137 -24.34 4.21 -2.26
CA SER A 137 -24.29 4.47 -3.70
C SER A 137 -23.97 5.94 -4.05
N TYR A 138 -24.52 6.91 -3.31
CA TYR A 138 -24.20 8.31 -3.51
C TYR A 138 -22.73 8.62 -3.22
N ASP A 139 -22.21 8.18 -2.06
CA ASP A 139 -20.82 8.39 -1.67
C ASP A 139 -19.85 7.66 -2.60
N ALA A 140 -20.19 6.45 -3.05
CA ALA A 140 -19.41 5.68 -4.01
C ALA A 140 -19.30 6.41 -5.35
N GLU A 141 -20.39 7.03 -5.80
CA GLU A 141 -20.42 7.84 -7.01
C GLU A 141 -19.54 9.09 -6.88
N VAL A 142 -19.69 9.84 -5.79
CA VAL A 142 -18.88 11.03 -5.50
C VAL A 142 -17.40 10.70 -5.45
N VAL A 143 -17.03 9.60 -4.79
CA VAL A 143 -15.64 9.15 -4.67
C VAL A 143 -15.10 8.71 -6.02
N ALA A 144 -15.81 7.87 -6.78
CA ALA A 144 -15.33 7.40 -8.08
C ALA A 144 -15.09 8.56 -9.06
N ASP A 145 -16.02 9.52 -9.12
CA ASP A 145 -15.89 10.73 -9.93
C ASP A 145 -14.72 11.59 -9.45
N SER A 146 -14.62 11.82 -8.14
CA SER A 146 -13.54 12.62 -7.56
C SER A 146 -12.15 11.99 -7.77
N VAL A 147 -12.04 10.66 -7.69
CA VAL A 147 -10.77 9.95 -7.97
C VAL A 147 -10.38 10.12 -9.43
N TRP A 148 -11.34 10.03 -10.37
CA TRP A 148 -11.06 10.21 -11.78
C TRP A 148 -10.47 11.60 -12.04
N GLU A 149 -11.11 12.68 -11.56
CA GLU A 149 -10.58 14.04 -11.73
C GLU A 149 -9.26 14.28 -10.97
N TYR A 150 -9.05 13.61 -9.83
CA TYR A 150 -7.84 13.78 -9.02
C TYR A 150 -6.56 13.31 -9.74
N VAL A 151 -6.68 12.28 -10.58
CA VAL A 151 -5.56 11.70 -11.35
C VAL A 151 -5.56 12.07 -12.84
N ASP A 152 -6.59 12.79 -13.30
CA ASP A 152 -6.64 13.28 -14.67
C ASP A 152 -5.70 14.49 -14.83
N PRO A 153 -4.82 14.50 -15.84
CA PRO A 153 -3.96 15.67 -16.11
C PRO A 153 -4.72 16.88 -16.67
N ASP A 154 -5.96 16.69 -17.16
CA ASP A 154 -6.83 17.78 -17.62
C ASP A 154 -7.47 18.50 -16.43
N GLU A 155 -7.69 19.81 -16.55
CA GLU A 155 -8.32 20.63 -15.52
C GLU A 155 -9.86 20.58 -15.58
N ALA A 156 -10.39 20.11 -16.71
CA ALA A 156 -11.82 20.01 -16.91
C ALA A 156 -12.43 18.97 -15.96
N VAL A 157 -13.47 19.37 -15.22
CA VAL A 157 -14.32 18.43 -14.48
C VAL A 157 -15.26 17.75 -15.48
N ASN A 158 -15.04 16.46 -15.69
CA ASN A 158 -15.75 15.62 -16.65
C ASN A 158 -17.02 15.00 -16.06
N ALA A 159 -17.03 14.73 -14.76
CA ALA A 159 -18.08 13.99 -14.07
C ALA A 159 -19.06 14.87 -13.28
N ALA A 160 -20.28 14.37 -13.05
CA ALA A 160 -21.36 15.12 -12.40
C ALA A 160 -21.05 15.46 -10.94
N PHE A 161 -20.38 14.55 -10.22
CA PHE A 161 -19.93 14.75 -8.85
C PHE A 161 -18.40 14.86 -8.75
N GLY A 162 -17.73 15.16 -9.86
CA GLY A 162 -16.28 15.36 -9.92
C GLY A 162 -15.86 16.60 -9.12
N ALA A 163 -14.67 16.54 -8.52
CA ALA A 163 -14.09 17.63 -7.75
C ALA A 163 -12.89 18.22 -8.49
N GLY A 164 -12.97 19.51 -8.84
CA GLY A 164 -11.85 20.30 -9.37
C GLY A 164 -11.18 21.17 -8.30
N ASP A 165 -10.28 22.06 -8.72
CA ASP A 165 -9.45 22.89 -7.84
C ASP A 165 -10.24 23.64 -6.77
N SER A 166 -11.34 24.29 -7.14
CA SER A 166 -12.16 25.08 -6.21
C SER A 166 -12.70 24.26 -5.03
N THR A 167 -12.85 22.95 -5.20
CA THR A 167 -13.25 22.03 -4.11
C THR A 167 -12.10 21.83 -3.13
N TYR A 168 -10.91 21.51 -3.64
CA TYR A 168 -9.73 21.24 -2.81
C TYR A 168 -9.14 22.52 -2.18
N GLU A 169 -9.27 23.68 -2.83
CA GLU A 169 -8.97 24.99 -2.23
C GLU A 169 -9.90 25.33 -1.05
N GLY A 170 -11.08 24.71 -1.00
CA GLY A 170 -12.01 24.83 0.12
C GLY A 170 -11.67 23.96 1.33
N PHE A 171 -10.74 23.01 1.19
CA PHE A 171 -10.39 22.08 2.27
C PHE A 171 -9.55 22.74 3.37
N ARG A 172 -9.37 22.03 4.49
CA ARG A 172 -8.58 22.48 5.63
C ARG A 172 -7.56 21.41 6.02
N PRO A 173 -6.25 21.61 5.74
CA PRO A 173 -5.68 22.73 4.98
C PRO A 173 -6.10 22.71 3.50
N PRO A 174 -6.11 23.86 2.82
CA PRO A 174 -6.39 23.92 1.39
C PRO A 174 -5.19 23.42 0.58
N TYR A 175 -5.46 22.77 -0.55
CA TYR A 175 -4.44 22.31 -1.50
C TYR A 175 -5.03 22.19 -2.91
N LEU A 176 -4.19 21.87 -3.89
CA LEU A 176 -4.62 21.56 -5.26
C LEU A 176 -4.52 20.05 -5.50
N PRO A 177 -5.44 19.47 -6.29
CA PRO A 177 -5.30 18.08 -6.71
C PRO A 177 -4.01 17.92 -7.52
N PRO A 178 -3.28 16.79 -7.41
CA PRO A 178 -2.03 16.57 -8.11
C PRO A 178 -2.14 16.63 -9.64
N ARG A 179 -3.28 16.20 -10.21
CA ARG A 179 -3.48 16.02 -11.66
C ARG A 179 -2.42 15.10 -12.28
N ASP A 180 -2.01 14.11 -11.51
CA ASP A 180 -1.02 13.11 -11.88
C ASP A 180 -1.34 11.82 -11.11
N TRP A 181 -0.58 10.77 -11.39
CA TRP A 181 -0.71 9.51 -10.67
C TRP A 181 -0.51 9.68 -9.18
N MET A 182 -1.36 8.99 -8.41
CA MET A 182 -1.10 8.77 -7.00
C MET A 182 0.20 7.97 -6.85
N ALA A 183 1.13 8.48 -6.04
CA ALA A 183 2.37 7.80 -5.68
C ALA A 183 2.13 6.73 -4.61
N ASP A 184 1.07 6.85 -3.82
CA ASP A 184 0.60 5.87 -2.85
C ASP A 184 -0.91 5.83 -2.74
N ILE A 185 -1.47 4.66 -2.44
CA ILE A 185 -2.91 4.55 -2.19
C ILE A 185 -3.38 5.36 -0.98
N SER A 186 -2.50 5.74 -0.05
CA SER A 186 -2.85 6.67 1.05
C SER A 186 -3.28 8.06 0.57
N GLU A 187 -2.90 8.48 -0.64
CA GLU A 187 -3.38 9.74 -1.22
C GLU A 187 -4.89 9.73 -1.49
N LEU A 188 -5.50 8.54 -1.62
CA LEU A 188 -6.95 8.40 -1.69
C LEU A 188 -7.65 9.11 -0.52
N ARG A 189 -7.01 9.18 0.66
CA ARG A 189 -7.59 9.86 1.83
C ARG A 189 -7.76 11.37 1.65
N ALA A 190 -7.04 11.96 0.70
CA ALA A 190 -7.13 13.36 0.30
C ALA A 190 -8.11 13.57 -0.88
N VAL A 191 -8.76 12.53 -1.40
CA VAL A 191 -9.76 12.71 -2.45
C VAL A 191 -11.08 13.16 -1.84
N ASN A 192 -11.79 14.04 -2.55
CA ASN A 192 -13.12 14.49 -2.13
C ASN A 192 -14.08 13.30 -1.91
N GLY A 193 -14.89 13.37 -0.86
CA GLY A 193 -15.80 12.30 -0.46
C GLY A 193 -15.16 11.13 0.30
N VAL A 194 -13.83 11.01 0.35
CA VAL A 194 -13.18 9.87 1.03
C VAL A 194 -13.09 10.10 2.53
N SER A 195 -14.08 9.57 3.25
CA SER A 195 -14.05 9.49 4.72
C SER A 195 -13.03 8.45 5.22
N ALA A 196 -12.75 8.47 6.53
CA ALA A 196 -11.90 7.44 7.13
C ALA A 196 -12.50 6.04 6.99
N GLU A 197 -13.82 5.91 7.10
CA GLU A 197 -14.55 4.65 6.94
C GLU A 197 -14.47 4.14 5.50
N ILE A 198 -14.77 5.01 4.52
CA ILE A 198 -14.66 4.69 3.09
C ILE A 198 -13.23 4.26 2.75
N TYR A 199 -12.22 4.96 3.28
CA TYR A 199 -10.82 4.58 3.06
C TYR A 199 -10.51 3.17 3.56
N GLN A 200 -11.02 2.78 4.74
CA GLN A 200 -10.78 1.43 5.29
C GLN A 200 -11.45 0.33 4.46
N LEU A 201 -12.64 0.61 3.91
CA LEU A 201 -13.35 -0.31 3.00
C LEU A 201 -12.65 -0.41 1.64
N ALA A 202 -12.16 0.70 1.11
CA ALA A 202 -11.55 0.77 -0.23
C ALA A 202 -10.10 0.28 -0.27
N ARG A 203 -9.29 0.55 0.76
CA ARG A 203 -7.84 0.27 0.77
C ARG A 203 -7.45 -1.18 0.41
N PRO A 204 -8.18 -2.23 0.85
CA PRO A 204 -7.84 -3.61 0.48
C PRO A 204 -8.08 -3.93 -1.00
N LEU A 205 -8.94 -3.16 -1.67
CA LEU A 205 -9.40 -3.41 -3.04
C LEU A 205 -8.60 -2.59 -4.07
N LEU A 206 -8.09 -1.43 -3.65
CA LEU A 206 -7.48 -0.45 -4.53
C LEU A 206 -5.95 -0.40 -4.37
N CYS A 207 -5.27 0.03 -5.42
CA CYS A 207 -3.84 0.32 -5.40
C CYS A 207 -3.48 1.49 -6.31
N ALA A 208 -2.29 2.03 -6.09
CA ALA A 208 -1.69 3.07 -6.91
C ALA A 208 -0.34 2.56 -7.42
N ILE A 209 -0.35 1.96 -8.62
CA ILE A 209 0.86 1.52 -9.33
C ILE A 209 1.13 2.47 -10.50
N PRO A 210 2.39 2.68 -10.91
CA PRO A 210 2.74 3.62 -11.98
C PRO A 210 2.47 3.02 -13.36
N SER A 211 1.19 2.80 -13.66
CA SER A 211 0.69 2.30 -14.93
C SER A 211 -0.67 2.93 -15.25
N LYS A 212 -0.91 3.22 -16.53
CA LYS A 212 -2.24 3.62 -17.05
C LYS A 212 -3.10 2.43 -17.40
N GLU A 213 -2.52 1.24 -17.49
CA GLU A 213 -3.24 0.03 -17.85
C GLU A 213 -3.88 -0.56 -16.60
N LEU A 214 -5.21 -0.69 -16.61
CA LEU A 214 -5.93 -1.47 -15.62
C LEU A 214 -5.82 -2.95 -16.03
N ARG A 215 -4.98 -3.71 -15.32
CA ARG A 215 -4.80 -5.16 -15.52
C ARG A 215 -4.81 -5.87 -14.19
N VAL A 216 -5.98 -6.36 -13.79
CA VAL A 216 -6.15 -7.10 -12.52
C VAL A 216 -5.69 -8.53 -12.70
N ASN A 217 -4.69 -8.95 -11.93
CA ASN A 217 -4.24 -10.35 -11.95
C ASN A 217 -5.23 -11.25 -11.20
N VAL A 218 -5.98 -12.06 -11.94
CA VAL A 218 -7.01 -12.95 -11.37
C VAL A 218 -6.41 -14.12 -10.58
N ASN A 219 -5.18 -14.50 -10.87
CA ASN A 219 -4.51 -15.63 -10.24
C ASN A 219 -4.02 -15.35 -8.81
N THR A 220 -4.04 -14.09 -8.39
CA THR A 220 -3.51 -13.64 -7.09
C THR A 220 -4.52 -12.87 -6.24
N LEU A 221 -5.76 -12.68 -6.72
CA LEU A 221 -6.86 -12.11 -5.92
C LEU A 221 -7.15 -12.97 -4.68
N ASP A 222 -7.36 -12.30 -3.54
CA ASP A 222 -7.89 -12.88 -2.30
C ASP A 222 -9.42 -12.83 -2.30
N GLU A 223 -10.09 -13.73 -1.58
CA GLU A 223 -11.57 -13.76 -1.52
C GLU A 223 -12.16 -12.44 -1.01
N LYS A 224 -11.44 -11.73 -0.14
CA LYS A 224 -11.84 -10.40 0.35
C LYS A 224 -11.83 -9.32 -0.74
N GLN A 225 -11.22 -9.62 -1.89
CA GLN A 225 -11.10 -8.73 -3.03
C GLN A 225 -12.10 -9.07 -4.15
N ALA A 226 -13.05 -9.98 -3.90
CA ALA A 226 -14.08 -10.38 -4.86
C ALA A 226 -14.91 -9.21 -5.43
N ALA A 227 -15.08 -8.13 -4.66
CA ALA A 227 -15.73 -6.89 -5.10
C ALA A 227 -15.11 -6.31 -6.39
N ILE A 228 -13.80 -6.52 -6.62
CA ILE A 228 -13.12 -6.11 -7.86
C ILE A 228 -13.74 -6.81 -9.08
N LEU A 229 -13.97 -8.12 -8.98
CA LEU A 229 -14.60 -8.88 -10.06
C LEU A 229 -16.06 -8.44 -10.25
N VAL A 230 -16.80 -8.21 -9.16
CA VAL A 230 -18.17 -7.67 -9.23
C VAL A 230 -18.20 -6.36 -10.00
N GLY A 231 -17.29 -5.42 -9.70
CA GLY A 231 -17.23 -4.15 -10.40
C GLY A 231 -16.89 -4.27 -11.88
N LEU A 232 -15.93 -5.14 -12.24
CA LEU A 232 -15.56 -5.39 -13.63
C LEU A 232 -16.68 -6.04 -14.44
N PHE A 233 -17.42 -6.98 -13.83
CA PHE A 233 -18.54 -7.67 -14.48
C PHE A 233 -19.91 -7.03 -14.21
N SER A 234 -19.96 -5.85 -13.59
CA SER A 234 -21.21 -5.22 -13.16
C SER A 234 -22.14 -4.92 -14.36
N PRO A 235 -23.46 -5.12 -14.23
CA PRO A 235 -24.22 -5.60 -13.06
C PRO A 235 -24.51 -7.11 -13.09
N ARG A 236 -23.61 -7.91 -13.67
CA ARG A 236 -23.92 -9.29 -14.11
C ARG A 236 -23.25 -10.40 -13.29
N LEU A 237 -22.39 -10.07 -12.34
CA LEU A 237 -21.74 -11.03 -11.44
C LEU A 237 -22.11 -10.70 -9.99
N ALA A 238 -22.67 -11.67 -9.27
CA ALA A 238 -22.94 -11.52 -7.84
C ALA A 238 -21.67 -11.71 -7.01
N LEU A 239 -21.59 -11.08 -5.83
CA LEU A 239 -20.45 -11.23 -4.93
C LEU A 239 -20.18 -12.69 -4.55
N SER A 240 -21.23 -13.47 -4.27
CA SER A 240 -21.08 -14.89 -3.93
C SER A 240 -20.43 -15.70 -5.03
N ASP A 241 -20.74 -15.40 -6.29
CA ASP A 241 -20.17 -16.08 -7.45
C ASP A 241 -18.70 -15.65 -7.66
N ALA A 242 -18.41 -14.36 -7.46
CA ALA A 242 -17.03 -13.85 -7.48
C ALA A 242 -16.15 -14.48 -6.38
N GLN A 243 -16.67 -14.62 -5.16
CA GLN A 243 -15.97 -15.31 -4.06
C GLN A 243 -15.75 -16.78 -4.38
N LYS A 244 -16.78 -17.46 -4.89
CA LYS A 244 -16.68 -18.85 -5.32
C LYS A 244 -15.63 -19.05 -6.41
N LEU A 245 -15.60 -18.17 -7.41
CA LEU A 245 -14.61 -18.19 -8.49
C LEU A 245 -13.18 -18.07 -7.96
N ILE A 246 -12.94 -17.22 -6.94
CA ILE A 246 -11.62 -17.10 -6.31
C ILE A 246 -11.29 -18.32 -5.45
N ALA A 247 -12.27 -18.84 -4.69
CA ALA A 247 -12.08 -20.00 -3.82
C ALA A 247 -11.85 -21.31 -4.59
N GLU A 248 -12.49 -21.47 -5.75
CA GLU A 248 -12.36 -22.63 -6.64
C GLU A 248 -11.23 -22.46 -7.68
N ARG A 249 -10.44 -21.38 -7.58
CA ARG A 249 -9.29 -21.14 -8.47
C ARG A 249 -8.37 -22.38 -8.50
N PRO A 250 -7.92 -22.83 -9.68
CA PRO A 250 -6.97 -23.93 -9.78
C PRO A 250 -5.69 -23.66 -8.97
N TYR A 251 -5.01 -24.71 -8.51
CA TYR A 251 -3.81 -24.57 -7.68
C TYR A 251 -2.74 -23.68 -8.34
N ASP A 252 -2.49 -23.87 -9.63
CA ASP A 252 -1.56 -23.05 -10.44
C ASP A 252 -2.24 -21.85 -11.12
N GLY A 253 -3.49 -21.55 -10.75
CA GLY A 253 -4.31 -20.55 -11.41
C GLY A 253 -4.76 -20.93 -12.83
N TRP A 254 -5.34 -19.97 -13.53
CA TRP A 254 -5.69 -20.08 -14.94
C TRP A 254 -4.45 -19.77 -15.82
N ASN A 255 -4.30 -20.48 -16.95
CA ASN A 255 -3.13 -20.29 -17.84
C ASN A 255 -3.27 -19.07 -18.76
N SER A 256 -4.49 -18.60 -18.97
CA SER A 256 -4.80 -17.46 -19.84
C SER A 256 -6.06 -16.74 -19.35
N GLU A 257 -6.27 -15.51 -19.83
CA GLU A 257 -7.50 -14.77 -19.59
C GLU A 257 -8.71 -15.47 -20.22
N ASP A 258 -8.51 -16.20 -21.33
CA ASP A 258 -9.57 -17.01 -21.95
C ASP A 258 -9.97 -18.20 -21.07
N ASP A 259 -9.00 -18.87 -20.44
CA ASP A 259 -9.26 -19.97 -19.51
C ASP A 259 -10.07 -19.48 -18.30
N PHE A 260 -9.73 -18.31 -17.76
CA PHE A 260 -10.50 -17.68 -16.68
C PHE A 260 -11.94 -17.35 -17.13
N LEU A 261 -12.12 -16.76 -18.32
CA LEU A 261 -13.45 -16.41 -18.85
C LEU A 261 -14.28 -17.64 -19.26
N ALA A 262 -13.65 -18.79 -19.45
CA ALA A 262 -14.30 -20.07 -19.72
C ALA A 262 -14.73 -20.81 -18.45
N ASP A 263 -14.42 -20.30 -17.26
CA ASP A 263 -14.80 -20.91 -16.00
C ASP A 263 -16.33 -21.14 -15.91
N PRO A 264 -16.79 -22.29 -15.37
CA PRO A 264 -18.22 -22.61 -15.26
C PRO A 264 -19.06 -21.53 -14.59
N VAL A 265 -18.51 -20.82 -13.60
CA VAL A 265 -19.20 -19.71 -12.89
C VAL A 265 -19.55 -18.57 -13.85
N LEU A 266 -18.74 -18.36 -14.89
CA LEU A 266 -18.93 -17.30 -15.89
C LEU A 266 -19.63 -17.81 -17.15
N SER A 267 -20.08 -19.07 -17.22
CA SER A 267 -20.64 -19.67 -18.43
C SER A 267 -21.88 -18.95 -18.99
N SER A 268 -22.71 -18.38 -18.10
CA SER A 268 -23.93 -17.65 -18.45
C SER A 268 -23.69 -16.19 -18.84
N MET A 269 -22.45 -15.71 -18.80
CA MET A 269 -22.10 -14.35 -19.20
C MET A 269 -22.09 -14.18 -20.71
N ASP A 270 -22.68 -13.07 -21.18
CA ASP A 270 -22.69 -12.67 -22.58
C ASP A 270 -21.26 -12.53 -23.13
N ALA A 271 -21.04 -12.98 -24.36
CA ALA A 271 -19.72 -12.95 -24.99
C ALA A 271 -19.13 -11.53 -25.11
N GLU A 272 -19.98 -10.52 -25.29
CA GLU A 272 -19.53 -9.12 -25.36
C GLU A 272 -19.06 -8.60 -24.01
N VAL A 273 -19.71 -9.00 -22.90
CA VAL A 273 -19.25 -8.66 -21.55
C VAL A 273 -17.90 -9.31 -21.28
N LYS A 274 -17.75 -10.61 -21.59
CA LYS A 274 -16.46 -11.30 -21.45
C LYS A 274 -15.36 -10.62 -22.24
N LYS A 275 -15.65 -10.22 -23.49
CA LYS A 275 -14.70 -9.52 -24.36
C LYS A 275 -14.30 -8.15 -23.80
N GLN A 276 -15.24 -7.40 -23.24
CA GLN A 276 -14.94 -6.12 -22.59
C GLN A 276 -14.06 -6.33 -21.35
N VAL A 277 -14.42 -7.26 -20.46
CA VAL A 277 -13.68 -7.52 -19.23
C VAL A 277 -12.29 -8.09 -19.50
N LYS A 278 -12.12 -8.88 -20.57
CA LYS A 278 -10.81 -9.43 -20.99
C LYS A 278 -9.73 -8.36 -21.10
N ALA A 279 -10.08 -7.13 -21.49
CA ALA A 279 -9.13 -6.03 -21.63
C ALA A 279 -8.57 -5.52 -20.28
N PHE A 280 -9.24 -5.84 -19.16
CA PHE A 280 -8.97 -5.29 -17.83
C PHE A 280 -8.44 -6.32 -16.82
N ILE A 281 -8.40 -7.59 -17.22
CA ILE A 281 -7.85 -8.69 -16.42
C ILE A 281 -6.55 -9.20 -17.04
N SER A 282 -5.79 -9.93 -16.25
CA SER A 282 -4.51 -10.52 -16.64
C SER A 282 -4.28 -11.81 -15.85
N VAL A 283 -3.47 -12.72 -16.39
CA VAL A 283 -2.87 -13.83 -15.62
C VAL A 283 -1.39 -13.60 -15.30
N LYS A 284 -0.88 -12.43 -15.69
CA LYS A 284 0.51 -11.94 -15.51
C LYS A 284 0.53 -10.73 -14.57
N SER A 285 1.67 -10.50 -13.93
CA SER A 285 1.94 -9.28 -13.16
C SER A 285 3.39 -8.83 -13.33
N ASP A 286 3.57 -7.52 -13.30
CA ASP A 286 4.83 -6.80 -13.37
C ASP A 286 5.13 -6.05 -12.06
N TYR A 287 4.14 -5.87 -11.18
CA TYR A 287 4.31 -5.09 -9.95
C TYR A 287 4.11 -5.95 -8.71
N PHE A 288 5.09 -5.91 -7.82
CA PHE A 288 5.10 -6.65 -6.56
C PHE A 288 5.42 -5.70 -5.41
N GLN A 289 4.93 -6.01 -4.21
CA GLN A 289 5.29 -5.31 -3.00
C GLN A 289 5.97 -6.27 -2.04
N LEU A 290 7.20 -5.95 -1.65
CA LEU A 290 7.82 -6.55 -0.47
C LEU A 290 7.40 -5.76 0.76
N ASP A 291 6.92 -6.46 1.78
CA ASP A 291 6.67 -5.92 3.11
C ASP A 291 7.48 -6.73 4.11
N THR A 292 8.50 -6.12 4.71
CA THR A 292 9.41 -6.81 5.62
C THR A 292 9.61 -6.02 6.91
N GLU A 293 9.59 -6.74 8.02
CA GLU A 293 9.95 -6.27 9.35
C GLU A 293 11.26 -6.94 9.78
N ILE A 294 12.21 -6.10 10.20
CA ILE A 294 13.50 -6.51 10.73
C ILE A 294 13.52 -6.19 12.22
N LEU A 295 13.84 -7.19 13.03
CA LEU A 295 14.11 -7.05 14.44
C LEU A 295 15.59 -7.35 14.69
N VAL A 296 16.32 -6.39 15.27
CA VAL A 296 17.71 -6.56 15.73
C VAL A 296 17.79 -6.07 17.17
N ASP A 297 17.99 -6.96 18.12
CA ASP A 297 17.89 -6.70 19.56
C ASP A 297 16.59 -5.94 19.92
N ARG A 298 16.69 -4.61 20.11
CA ARG A 298 15.58 -3.70 20.42
C ARG A 298 15.15 -2.83 19.24
N ALA A 299 15.94 -2.79 18.17
CA ALA A 299 15.64 -2.01 16.98
C ALA A 299 14.65 -2.76 16.09
N ARG A 300 13.60 -2.05 15.65
CA ARG A 300 12.60 -2.56 14.72
C ARG A 300 12.51 -1.63 13.52
N VAL A 301 12.72 -2.16 12.33
CA VAL A 301 12.61 -1.43 11.06
C VAL A 301 11.65 -2.17 10.14
N ARG A 302 10.64 -1.47 9.61
CA ARG A 302 9.77 -1.98 8.54
C ARG A 302 10.11 -1.30 7.23
N LEU A 303 10.29 -2.08 6.18
CA LEU A 303 10.46 -1.63 4.81
C LEU A 303 9.32 -2.17 3.95
N VAL A 304 8.60 -1.26 3.30
CA VAL A 304 7.65 -1.60 2.23
C VAL A 304 8.24 -1.11 0.92
N ALA A 305 8.58 -2.02 0.01
CA ALA A 305 9.19 -1.71 -1.28
C ALA A 305 8.25 -2.11 -2.42
N LEU A 306 7.96 -1.17 -3.32
CA LEU A 306 7.30 -1.46 -4.60
C LEU A 306 8.37 -1.85 -5.62
N LEU A 307 8.23 -3.04 -6.17
CA LEU A 307 9.13 -3.66 -7.12
C LEU A 307 8.44 -3.75 -8.47
N LYS A 308 9.21 -3.55 -9.55
CA LYS A 308 8.75 -3.72 -10.93
C LYS A 308 9.63 -4.72 -11.65
N ARG A 309 9.02 -5.75 -12.22
CA ARG A 309 9.61 -6.69 -13.16
C ARG A 309 9.49 -6.12 -14.57
N ASP A 310 10.59 -6.11 -15.32
CA ASP A 310 10.59 -5.71 -16.73
C ASP A 310 10.45 -6.93 -17.67
N SER A 311 10.46 -6.67 -18.98
CA SER A 311 10.34 -7.70 -20.01
C SER A 311 11.52 -8.68 -20.05
N ASP A 312 12.68 -8.30 -19.51
CA ASP A 312 13.86 -9.15 -19.42
C ASP A 312 13.87 -9.95 -18.09
N ASN A 313 12.72 -10.00 -17.41
CA ASN A 313 12.52 -10.65 -16.11
C ASN A 313 13.40 -10.06 -15.00
N LYS A 314 13.92 -8.84 -15.16
CA LYS A 314 14.73 -8.16 -14.15
C LYS A 314 13.85 -7.34 -13.21
N VAL A 315 14.13 -7.41 -11.92
CA VAL A 315 13.32 -6.72 -10.90
C VAL A 315 14.05 -5.49 -10.37
N THR A 316 13.39 -4.35 -10.49
CA THR A 316 13.89 -3.04 -10.05
C THR A 316 13.00 -2.49 -8.94
N VAL A 317 13.54 -1.55 -8.14
CA VAL A 317 12.78 -0.89 -7.08
C VAL A 317 12.24 0.42 -7.62
N VAL A 318 10.93 0.57 -7.56
CA VAL A 318 10.24 1.81 -7.90
C VAL A 318 10.24 2.75 -6.72
N ARG A 319 9.95 2.22 -5.51
CA ARG A 319 9.73 3.04 -4.32
C ARG A 319 10.03 2.26 -3.05
N ARG A 320 10.50 2.97 -2.03
CA ARG A 320 10.70 2.46 -0.66
C ARG A 320 9.96 3.34 0.33
N ARG A 321 9.28 2.71 1.28
CA ARG A 321 8.68 3.35 2.45
C ARG A 321 9.24 2.71 3.71
N TYR A 322 9.72 3.55 4.62
CA TYR A 322 10.18 3.12 5.94
C TYR A 322 9.14 3.52 7.00
N GLY A 323 8.91 2.64 7.97
CA GLY A 323 7.97 2.89 9.07
C GLY A 323 6.57 2.30 8.83
N GLY A 324 5.56 2.82 9.55
CA GLY A 324 4.19 2.29 9.49
C GLY A 324 3.95 1.04 10.34
N ILE A 325 4.80 0.76 11.34
CA ILE A 325 4.69 -0.39 12.27
C ILE A 325 3.41 -0.32 13.14
N SER A 326 2.82 0.88 13.24
CA SER A 326 1.43 1.09 13.60
C SER A 326 0.95 2.16 12.63
N GLU A 327 -0.02 1.83 11.77
CA GLU A 327 -0.93 2.89 11.36
C GLU A 327 -1.52 3.40 12.66
N ARG A 328 -1.12 4.61 13.07
CA ARG A 328 -1.87 5.32 14.08
C ARG A 328 -3.29 5.34 13.53
N ASN A 329 -4.21 4.64 14.20
CA ASN A 329 -5.62 4.95 14.06
C ASN A 329 -5.70 6.42 14.48
N SER A 330 -5.69 7.33 13.52
CA SER A 330 -5.88 8.74 13.79
C SER A 330 -7.21 8.82 14.53
N ASP A 331 -7.15 9.25 15.78
CA ASP A 331 -8.32 9.42 16.62
C ASP A 331 -9.35 10.23 15.82
N ASN A 332 -10.47 9.61 15.46
CA ASN A 332 -11.53 10.20 14.64
C ASN A 332 -12.33 11.28 15.41
N GLN A 333 -11.75 11.87 16.46
CA GLN A 333 -12.37 12.94 17.24
C GLN A 333 -11.92 14.30 16.72
N ALA A 334 -12.38 14.63 15.51
CA ALA A 334 -12.64 16.02 15.15
C ALA A 334 -14.15 16.15 14.96
N GLN A 335 -14.84 16.48 16.07
CA GLN A 335 -16.20 17.03 16.04
C GLN A 335 -16.18 18.45 15.51
#